data_AF-A0A7V4AQN7-F1
#
_entry.id   AF-A0A7V4AQN7-F1
#
_cell.length_a   1.000
_cell.length_b   1.000
_cell.length_c   1.000
_cell.angle_alpha   90.00
_cell.angle_beta   90.00
_cell.angle_gamma   90.00
#
_symmetry.space_group_name_H-M   'P 1'
#
loop_
_entity.id
_entity.type
_entity.pdbx_description
1 polymer ?
#
loop_
_entity_poly.entity_id
_entity_poly.type
_entity_poly.pdbx_seq_one_letter_code
_entity_poly.pdbx_strand_id
1 'polypeptide(L)'
;MPTLGIEEEVFVTEPARPTLRSLYYLARLLARNPRFYYVHSASNFARFKDVRWGLMGGVEISTGVHSDPDCLLEDLRLRRRDLASVADGLIVPMGHLLEQDTPTNVCGLQVHLGELPDKDRAYRNIVHFLPLLLLLTANSPAVSGRRVGKSCRVLNSFAIGPLRPDRSYRFQDVIYSRRLGTLEVRVPDPVWDLERVRWLVRCLVAVATLERDLPFDLHLYNEQRILAARDGHNAHTRDLYRELREILDVPEELFERTPSDEIWEIYQRQGAVAAYREADRGYRGLDSAEEGDVRRRAPALAFAALAGFVGYFLPRLPYYAWKGLIE
;
A
#
# COMPACT_ATOMS: atom_id res chain seq x y z
N MET A 1 7.41 -9.22 -21.87
CA MET A 1 6.52 -8.56 -20.91
C MET A 1 7.29 -8.41 -19.61
N PRO A 2 7.11 -7.32 -18.84
CA PRO A 2 7.80 -7.14 -17.57
C PRO A 2 7.37 -8.21 -16.56
N THR A 3 8.27 -8.53 -15.63
CA THR A 3 7.90 -9.26 -14.42
C THR A 3 7.33 -8.31 -13.38
N LEU A 4 6.44 -8.79 -12.53
CA LEU A 4 5.62 -8.01 -11.62
C LEU A 4 5.62 -8.61 -10.22
N GLY A 5 5.55 -7.74 -9.21
CA GLY A 5 5.37 -8.12 -7.82
C GLY A 5 4.71 -6.99 -7.02
N ILE A 6 3.97 -7.33 -5.96
CA ILE A 6 3.32 -6.37 -5.08
C ILE A 6 3.76 -6.61 -3.64
N GLU A 7 4.11 -5.53 -2.94
CA GLU A 7 4.20 -5.49 -1.48
C GLU A 7 3.05 -4.59 -0.97
N GLU A 8 2.21 -5.11 -0.06
CA GLU A 8 1.09 -4.38 0.52
C GLU A 8 1.24 -4.34 2.04
N GLU A 9 1.29 -3.13 2.58
CA GLU A 9 1.20 -2.87 4.00
C GLU A 9 -0.24 -2.47 4.37
N VAL A 10 -0.73 -2.97 5.50
CA VAL A 10 -2.05 -2.61 6.05
C VAL A 10 -1.95 -2.44 7.56
N PHE A 11 -2.80 -1.60 8.14
CA PHE A 11 -2.97 -1.59 9.59
C PHE A 11 -3.89 -2.73 10.02
N VAL A 12 -3.62 -3.32 11.18
CA VAL A 12 -4.60 -4.19 11.86
C VAL A 12 -4.96 -3.55 13.18
N THR A 13 -6.21 -3.12 13.34
CA THR A 13 -6.65 -2.26 14.45
C THR A 13 -7.66 -2.93 15.38
N GLU A 14 -7.64 -2.52 16.66
CA GLU A 14 -8.50 -3.07 17.71
C GLU A 14 -9.04 -1.98 18.67
N PRO A 15 -10.24 -1.43 18.43
CA PRO A 15 -10.90 -1.36 17.14
C PRO A 15 -10.39 -0.19 16.28
N ALA A 16 -9.65 0.77 16.85
CA ALA A 16 -9.29 2.03 16.18
C ALA A 16 -7.78 2.27 16.05
N ARG A 17 -6.96 1.47 16.74
CA ARG A 17 -5.50 1.64 16.74
C ARG A 17 -4.80 0.29 16.53
N PRO A 18 -3.63 0.29 15.88
CA PRO A 18 -2.78 -0.89 15.82
C PRO A 18 -2.34 -1.32 17.22
N THR A 19 -2.20 -2.63 17.43
CA THR A 19 -1.72 -3.19 18.70
C THR A 19 -0.63 -4.20 18.44
N LEU A 20 0.18 -4.52 19.47
CA LEU A 20 1.20 -5.56 19.36
C LEU A 20 0.63 -6.96 19.07
N ARG A 21 -0.69 -7.16 19.16
CA ARG A 21 -1.34 -8.40 18.72
C ARG A 21 -1.13 -8.66 17.22
N SER A 22 -0.85 -7.64 16.40
CA SER A 22 -0.49 -7.84 14.99
C SER A 22 0.71 -8.76 14.79
N LEU A 23 1.67 -8.80 15.73
CA LEU A 23 2.77 -9.76 15.70
C LEU A 23 2.30 -11.20 15.87
N TYR A 24 1.23 -11.42 16.65
CA TYR A 24 0.62 -12.74 16.80
C TYR A 24 -0.02 -13.20 15.50
N TYR A 25 -0.69 -12.30 14.78
CA TYR A 25 -1.25 -12.60 13.47
C TYR A 25 -0.16 -12.96 12.46
N LEU A 26 0.96 -12.23 12.45
CA LEU A 26 2.12 -12.55 11.62
C LEU A 26 2.78 -13.88 12.00
N ALA A 27 2.89 -14.21 13.29
CA ALA A 27 3.37 -15.53 13.73
C ALA A 27 2.46 -16.66 13.24
N ARG A 28 1.13 -16.48 13.29
CA ARG A 28 0.16 -17.44 12.74
C ARG A 28 0.27 -17.56 11.22
N LEU A 29 0.48 -16.43 10.52
CA LEU A 29 0.68 -16.41 9.07
C LEU A 29 1.95 -17.19 8.69
N LEU A 30 3.06 -16.91 9.38
CA LEU A 30 4.32 -17.61 9.21
C LEU A 30 4.19 -19.10 9.48
N ALA A 31 3.51 -19.50 10.57
CA ALA A 31 3.30 -20.90 10.90
C ALA A 31 2.47 -21.65 9.84
N ARG A 32 1.54 -20.98 9.15
CA ARG A 32 0.69 -21.57 8.10
C ARG A 32 1.48 -21.94 6.85
N ASN A 33 2.42 -21.10 6.43
CA ASN A 33 3.32 -21.40 5.32
C ASN A 33 4.70 -20.78 5.56
N PRO A 34 5.56 -21.46 6.35
CA PRO A 34 6.86 -20.92 6.74
C PRO A 34 7.74 -20.63 5.54
N ARG A 35 7.74 -21.50 4.53
CA ARG A 35 8.56 -21.35 3.32
C ARG A 35 8.26 -20.05 2.58
N PHE A 36 7.00 -19.67 2.48
CA PHE A 36 6.58 -18.47 1.77
C PHE A 36 6.73 -17.22 2.64
N TYR A 37 6.10 -17.19 3.82
CA TYR A 37 6.01 -15.97 4.64
C TYR A 37 7.29 -15.60 5.35
N TYR A 38 8.31 -16.45 5.34
CA TYR A 38 9.63 -16.09 5.84
C TYR A 38 10.22 -14.85 5.15
N VAL A 39 9.95 -14.67 3.86
CA VAL A 39 10.40 -13.53 3.05
C VAL A 39 9.26 -12.65 2.54
N HIS A 40 8.03 -13.18 2.50
CA HIS A 40 6.84 -12.47 2.01
C HIS A 40 5.94 -11.89 3.11
N SER A 41 6.52 -11.60 4.28
CA SER A 41 5.84 -10.83 5.32
C SER A 41 6.80 -9.93 6.09
N ALA A 42 6.31 -8.79 6.55
CA ALA A 42 7.05 -7.85 7.39
C ALA A 42 6.13 -7.18 8.42
N SER A 43 6.76 -6.47 9.37
CA SER A 43 6.07 -5.66 10.37
C SER A 43 6.81 -4.35 10.54
N ASN A 44 6.06 -3.26 10.62
CA ASN A 44 6.58 -1.94 10.96
C ASN A 44 6.23 -1.57 12.41
N PHE A 45 7.03 -0.67 12.97
CA PHE A 45 6.81 -0.09 14.28
C PHE A 45 6.77 1.43 14.16
N ALA A 46 5.94 2.06 14.99
CA ALA A 46 5.90 3.50 15.12
C ALA A 46 7.26 4.03 15.61
N ARG A 47 7.65 5.22 15.15
CA ARG A 47 8.95 5.82 15.48
C ARG A 47 8.77 7.14 16.21
N PHE A 48 9.79 7.54 16.96
CA PHE A 48 9.86 8.86 17.59
C PHE A 48 8.60 9.22 18.39
N LYS A 49 7.99 10.38 18.09
CA LYS A 49 6.80 10.89 18.76
C LYS A 49 5.55 10.07 18.46
N ASP A 50 5.54 9.27 17.40
CA ASP A 50 4.36 8.49 16.99
C ASP A 50 4.10 7.31 17.94
N VAL A 51 5.11 6.88 18.71
CA VAL A 51 4.99 5.83 19.73
C VAL A 51 3.89 6.12 20.76
N ARG A 52 3.57 7.40 21.00
CA ARG A 52 2.46 7.82 21.88
C ARG A 52 1.08 7.31 21.40
N TRP A 53 0.96 6.99 20.12
CA TRP A 53 -0.26 6.47 19.50
C TRP A 53 -0.31 4.93 19.49
N GLY A 54 0.78 4.27 19.83
CA GLY A 54 0.95 2.82 19.83
C GLY A 54 2.31 2.43 19.27
N LEU A 55 2.88 1.32 19.74
CA LEU A 55 4.17 0.81 19.24
C LEU A 55 4.05 0.17 17.85
N MET A 56 2.92 -0.48 17.57
CA MET A 56 2.73 -1.25 16.34
C MET A 56 2.41 -0.33 15.15
N GLY A 57 3.00 -0.63 14.00
CA GLY A 57 2.64 -0.04 12.72
C GLY A 57 1.89 -1.01 11.79
N GLY A 58 2.07 -0.81 10.49
CA GLY A 58 1.54 -1.72 9.47
C GLY A 58 2.14 -3.12 9.53
N VAL A 59 1.37 -4.10 9.08
CA VAL A 59 1.87 -5.43 8.71
C VAL A 59 1.92 -5.54 7.19
N GLU A 60 2.87 -6.28 6.66
CA GLU A 60 3.11 -6.40 5.23
C GLU A 60 2.92 -7.84 4.77
N ILE A 61 2.32 -7.98 3.58
CA ILE A 61 2.30 -9.20 2.78
C ILE A 61 2.80 -8.87 1.37
N SER A 62 3.42 -9.85 0.70
CA SER A 62 3.82 -9.67 -0.70
C SER A 62 3.54 -10.89 -1.56
N THR A 63 3.41 -10.65 -2.86
CA THR A 63 3.19 -11.69 -3.87
C THR A 63 4.50 -12.38 -4.26
N GLY A 64 4.37 -13.50 -4.98
CA GLY A 64 5.46 -13.98 -5.83
C GLY A 64 5.71 -13.06 -7.03
N VAL A 65 6.60 -13.52 -7.92
CA VAL A 65 6.92 -12.83 -9.18
C VAL A 65 6.05 -13.41 -10.30
N HIS A 66 5.37 -12.55 -11.06
CA HIS A 66 4.45 -12.94 -12.13
C HIS A 66 4.74 -12.17 -13.41
N SER A 67 4.48 -12.74 -14.59
CA SER A 67 4.58 -12.03 -15.88
C SER A 67 3.24 -11.53 -16.41
N ASP A 68 2.14 -11.94 -15.76
CA ASP A 68 0.77 -11.60 -16.15
C ASP A 68 0.07 -10.82 -15.01
N PRO A 69 -0.54 -9.65 -15.30
CA PRO A 69 -1.27 -8.87 -14.30
C PRO A 69 -2.39 -9.64 -13.60
N ASP A 70 -3.15 -10.47 -14.32
CA ASP A 70 -4.30 -11.15 -13.72
C ASP A 70 -3.84 -12.27 -12.77
N CYS A 71 -2.76 -12.99 -13.09
CA CYS A 71 -2.09 -13.91 -12.17
C CYS A 71 -1.54 -13.20 -10.92
N LEU A 72 -0.92 -12.03 -11.07
CA LEU A 72 -0.44 -11.21 -9.95
C LEU A 72 -1.59 -10.83 -9.01
N LEU A 73 -2.72 -10.39 -9.57
CA LEU A 73 -3.89 -9.98 -8.80
C LEU A 73 -4.55 -11.15 -8.07
N GLU A 74 -4.55 -12.35 -8.66
CA GLU A 74 -5.05 -13.54 -7.96
C GLU A 74 -4.11 -13.95 -6.82
N ASP A 75 -2.79 -13.87 -7.00
CA ASP A 75 -1.86 -14.09 -5.89
C ASP A 75 -2.09 -13.07 -4.78
N LEU A 76 -2.20 -11.78 -5.09
CA LEU A 76 -2.53 -10.74 -4.11
C LEU A 76 -3.83 -11.08 -3.36
N ARG A 77 -4.90 -11.47 -4.05
CA ARG A 77 -6.16 -11.91 -3.43
C ARG A 77 -5.93 -13.08 -2.46
N LEU A 78 -5.11 -14.07 -2.84
CA LEU A 78 -4.75 -15.19 -1.96
C LEU A 78 -3.97 -14.71 -0.74
N ARG A 79 -3.00 -13.80 -0.90
CA ARG A 79 -2.24 -13.23 0.23
C ARG A 79 -3.16 -12.47 1.20
N ARG A 80 -4.12 -11.68 0.68
CA ARG A 80 -5.14 -10.98 1.48
C ARG A 80 -6.02 -11.95 2.27
N ARG A 81 -6.48 -13.04 1.64
CA ARG A 81 -7.26 -14.10 2.30
C ARG A 81 -6.47 -14.79 3.41
N ASP A 82 -5.20 -15.09 3.16
CA ASP A 82 -4.33 -15.70 4.16
C ASP A 82 -4.16 -14.78 5.38
N LEU A 83 -3.92 -13.48 5.19
CA LEU A 83 -3.87 -12.49 6.29
C LEU A 83 -5.22 -12.38 7.02
N ALA A 84 -6.33 -12.27 6.29
CA ALA A 84 -7.67 -12.22 6.85
C ALA A 84 -7.99 -13.44 7.72
N SER A 85 -7.51 -14.63 7.35
CA SER A 85 -7.75 -15.88 8.10
C SER A 85 -7.05 -15.93 9.46
N VAL A 86 -6.03 -15.09 9.67
CA VAL A 86 -5.25 -15.07 10.91
C VAL A 86 -5.46 -13.81 11.75
N ALA A 87 -6.02 -12.75 11.17
CA ALA A 87 -6.28 -11.48 11.86
C ALA A 87 -7.69 -11.43 12.44
N ASP A 88 -7.79 -11.32 13.76
CA ASP A 88 -9.07 -11.14 14.46
C ASP A 88 -9.47 -9.65 14.58
N GLY A 89 -8.53 -8.72 14.33
CA GLY A 89 -8.77 -7.28 14.28
C GLY A 89 -9.28 -6.78 12.92
N LEU A 90 -9.60 -5.48 12.84
CA LEU A 90 -9.99 -4.84 11.59
C LEU A 90 -8.75 -4.62 10.72
N ILE A 91 -8.74 -5.17 9.51
CA ILE A 91 -7.72 -4.90 8.49
C ILE A 91 -8.07 -3.59 7.80
N VAL A 92 -7.23 -2.59 7.95
CA VAL A 92 -7.45 -1.23 7.44
C VAL A 92 -6.40 -0.96 6.36
N PRO A 93 -6.69 -1.28 5.09
CA PRO A 93 -5.81 -1.01 3.96
C PRO A 93 -5.91 0.48 3.61
N MET A 94 -5.28 1.34 4.42
CA MET A 94 -5.24 2.79 4.21
C MET A 94 -3.82 3.32 4.36
N GLY A 95 -3.49 4.40 3.63
CA GLY A 95 -2.14 4.99 3.69
C GLY A 95 -1.78 5.58 5.05
N HIS A 96 -2.78 6.10 5.77
CA HIS A 96 -2.65 6.75 7.07
C HIS A 96 -3.99 6.70 7.82
N LEU A 97 -3.97 6.59 9.15
CA LEU A 97 -5.17 6.46 9.99
C LEU A 97 -5.82 7.83 10.27
N LEU A 98 -7.13 7.90 10.08
CA LEU A 98 -7.94 9.14 10.03
C LEU A 98 -7.75 10.10 11.21
N GLU A 99 -7.69 9.56 12.43
CA GLU A 99 -7.70 10.34 13.68
C GLU A 99 -6.32 10.53 14.30
N GLN A 100 -5.28 10.07 13.62
CA GLN A 100 -3.90 10.14 14.12
C GLN A 100 -3.14 11.24 13.40
N ASP A 101 -2.04 11.68 14.01
CA ASP A 101 -0.99 12.44 13.32
C ASP A 101 0.31 11.68 13.59
N THR A 102 0.65 10.84 12.61
CA THR A 102 1.71 9.83 12.67
C THR A 102 2.44 9.73 11.33
N PRO A 103 3.21 10.75 10.94
CA PRO A 103 3.91 10.77 9.65
C PRO A 103 4.92 9.63 9.49
N THR A 104 5.34 8.98 10.60
CA THR A 104 6.24 7.82 10.59
C THR A 104 5.54 6.47 10.68
N ASN A 105 4.22 6.46 10.84
CA ASN A 105 3.41 5.26 10.85
C ASN A 105 2.39 5.32 9.71
N VAL A 106 2.83 4.86 8.54
CA VAL A 106 2.06 4.83 7.29
C VAL A 106 2.10 3.42 6.70
N CYS A 107 1.18 3.11 5.81
CA CYS A 107 1.19 1.85 5.04
C CYS A 107 1.20 2.14 3.54
N GLY A 108 1.93 1.37 2.74
CA GLY A 108 2.00 1.52 1.29
C GLY A 108 1.53 0.31 0.47
N LEU A 109 1.14 0.57 -0.78
CA LEU A 109 1.05 -0.42 -1.83
C LEU A 109 2.20 -0.16 -2.82
N GLN A 110 3.11 -1.12 -2.94
CA GLN A 110 4.32 -1.01 -3.74
C GLN A 110 4.22 -1.97 -4.91
N VAL A 111 4.44 -1.47 -6.13
CA VAL A 111 4.42 -2.29 -7.36
C VAL A 111 5.82 -2.34 -7.96
N HIS A 112 6.34 -3.54 -8.13
CA HIS A 112 7.63 -3.80 -8.76
C HIS A 112 7.45 -4.19 -10.21
N LEU A 113 8.25 -3.60 -11.10
CA LEU A 113 8.37 -3.95 -12.51
C LEU A 113 9.82 -4.36 -12.80
N GLY A 114 10.03 -5.62 -13.17
CA GLY A 114 11.30 -6.19 -13.59
C GLY A 114 11.35 -6.49 -15.09
N GLU A 115 12.52 -6.87 -15.59
CA GLU A 115 12.73 -7.29 -16.99
C GLU A 115 12.22 -6.26 -18.03
N LEU A 116 12.39 -4.97 -17.72
CA LEU A 116 12.00 -3.88 -18.60
C LEU A 116 13.01 -3.74 -19.76
N PRO A 117 12.56 -3.64 -21.03
CA PRO A 117 13.46 -3.48 -22.19
C PRO A 117 14.33 -2.22 -22.10
N ASP A 118 13.73 -1.12 -21.62
CA ASP A 118 14.41 0.13 -21.33
C ASP A 118 13.86 0.67 -20.00
N LYS A 119 14.60 0.39 -18.93
CA LYS A 119 14.22 0.77 -17.56
C LYS A 119 14.14 2.30 -17.40
N ASP A 120 14.94 3.04 -18.15
CA ASP A 120 15.03 4.49 -18.08
C ASP A 120 13.85 5.18 -18.77
N ARG A 121 13.45 4.68 -19.95
CA ARG A 121 12.21 5.10 -20.61
C ARG A 121 10.99 4.73 -19.79
N ALA A 122 10.93 3.50 -19.27
CA ALA A 122 9.84 3.06 -18.40
C ALA A 122 9.68 3.96 -17.16
N TYR A 123 10.80 4.35 -16.51
CA TYR A 123 10.79 5.30 -15.41
C TYR A 123 10.17 6.64 -15.82
N ARG A 124 10.65 7.25 -16.91
CA ARG A 124 10.15 8.55 -17.39
C ARG A 124 8.65 8.49 -17.70
N ASN A 125 8.23 7.46 -18.42
CA ASN A 125 6.84 7.27 -18.83
C ASN A 125 5.92 7.06 -17.61
N ILE A 126 6.34 6.22 -16.65
CA ILE A 126 5.57 6.03 -15.41
C ILE A 126 5.44 7.35 -14.67
N VAL A 127 6.52 8.10 -14.49
CA VAL A 127 6.51 9.36 -13.75
C VAL A 127 5.58 10.40 -14.40
N HIS A 128 5.52 10.47 -15.73
CA HIS A 128 4.61 11.35 -16.45
C HIS A 128 3.15 11.16 -16.01
N PHE A 129 2.68 9.91 -15.92
CA PHE A 129 1.30 9.61 -15.53
C PHE A 129 1.08 9.46 -14.03
N LEU A 130 2.13 9.38 -13.23
CA LEU A 130 2.02 9.00 -11.83
C LEU A 130 1.13 9.93 -10.96
N PRO A 131 1.08 11.26 -11.18
CA PRO A 131 0.11 12.13 -10.50
C PRO A 131 -1.35 11.72 -10.71
N LEU A 132 -1.69 11.20 -11.89
CA LEU A 132 -3.03 10.65 -12.18
C LEU A 132 -3.17 9.24 -11.58
N LEU A 133 -2.19 8.35 -11.81
CA LEU A 133 -2.28 6.94 -11.41
C LEU A 133 -2.38 6.76 -9.89
N LEU A 134 -1.80 7.65 -9.09
CA LEU A 134 -1.94 7.59 -7.63
C LEU A 134 -3.40 7.72 -7.16
N LEU A 135 -4.26 8.40 -7.94
CA LEU A 135 -5.68 8.60 -7.59
C LEU A 135 -6.48 7.30 -7.63
N LEU A 136 -6.02 6.29 -8.41
CA LEU A 136 -6.67 4.98 -8.46
C LEU A 136 -6.76 4.36 -7.08
N THR A 137 -5.75 4.54 -6.22
CA THR A 137 -5.71 3.92 -4.89
C THR A 137 -5.62 4.92 -3.74
N ALA A 138 -5.66 6.24 -3.99
CA ALA A 138 -5.57 7.26 -2.95
C ALA A 138 -6.63 7.04 -1.85
N ASN A 139 -6.17 6.66 -0.66
CA ASN A 139 -7.01 6.09 0.41
C ASN A 139 -6.54 6.50 1.82
N SER A 140 -6.20 7.76 1.99
CA SER A 140 -5.83 8.34 3.30
C SER A 140 -6.29 9.80 3.39
N PRO A 141 -7.60 10.10 3.49
CA PRO A 141 -8.12 11.45 3.27
C PRO A 141 -7.79 12.47 4.37
N ALA A 142 -7.37 12.02 5.56
CA ALA A 142 -7.38 12.82 6.78
C ALA A 142 -6.16 12.63 7.68
N VAL A 143 -5.96 13.62 8.56
CA VAL A 143 -5.04 13.60 9.69
C VAL A 143 -5.73 14.27 10.88
N SER A 144 -5.63 13.68 12.07
CA SER A 144 -6.29 14.19 13.29
C SER A 144 -7.78 14.53 13.09
N GLY A 145 -8.50 13.69 12.34
CA GLY A 145 -9.93 13.85 12.07
C GLY A 145 -10.29 14.99 11.12
N ARG A 146 -9.29 15.62 10.47
CA ARG A 146 -9.49 16.69 9.50
C ARG A 146 -9.11 16.22 8.11
N ARG A 147 -9.98 16.47 7.14
CA ARG A 147 -9.67 16.20 5.73
C ARG A 147 -8.54 17.09 5.26
N VAL A 148 -7.55 16.50 4.58
CA VAL A 148 -6.42 17.21 3.98
C VAL A 148 -6.31 16.97 2.48
N GLY A 149 -6.99 15.96 1.94
CA GLY A 149 -7.02 15.73 0.51
C GLY A 149 -7.48 14.32 0.15
N LYS A 150 -6.83 13.75 -0.88
CA LYS A 150 -6.98 12.36 -1.33
C LYS A 150 -5.93 11.44 -0.73
N SER A 151 -4.71 11.90 -0.45
CA SER A 151 -3.70 11.06 0.23
C SER A 151 -2.82 11.86 1.19
N CYS A 152 -3.11 11.75 2.48
CA CYS A 152 -2.31 12.26 3.58
C CYS A 152 -0.92 11.60 3.60
N ARG A 153 -0.83 10.31 3.23
CA ARG A 153 0.45 9.62 3.12
C ARG A 153 1.38 10.29 2.11
N VAL A 154 0.89 10.66 0.93
CA VAL A 154 1.70 11.38 -0.08
C VAL A 154 2.11 12.77 0.38
N LEU A 155 1.26 13.43 1.17
CA LEU A 155 1.50 14.79 1.71
C LEU A 155 2.47 14.81 2.89
N ASN A 156 2.43 13.81 3.78
CA ASN A 156 3.06 13.89 5.11
C ASN A 156 3.99 12.70 5.47
N SER A 157 4.16 11.70 4.60
CA SER A 157 4.98 10.52 4.92
C SER A 157 6.49 10.80 4.90
N PHE A 158 7.21 10.14 5.81
CA PHE A 158 8.69 10.05 5.77
C PHE A 158 9.22 8.96 4.82
N ALA A 159 8.39 7.98 4.44
CA ALA A 159 8.83 6.74 3.78
C ALA A 159 8.80 6.80 2.25
N ILE A 160 8.13 7.83 1.71
CA ILE A 160 8.04 8.20 0.29
C ILE A 160 8.26 9.71 0.17
N GLY A 161 8.27 10.25 -1.04
CA GLY A 161 8.60 11.66 -1.22
C GLY A 161 8.91 12.07 -2.65
N PRO A 162 9.24 13.36 -2.86
CA PRO A 162 9.57 13.88 -4.17
C PRO A 162 10.72 13.11 -4.82
N LEU A 163 10.68 13.00 -6.15
CA LEU A 163 11.75 12.41 -6.93
C LEU A 163 13.01 13.26 -6.84
N ARG A 164 14.15 12.58 -6.87
CA ARG A 164 15.49 13.15 -6.82
C ARG A 164 16.29 12.73 -8.06
N PRO A 165 17.39 13.44 -8.39
CA PRO A 165 18.29 13.01 -9.45
C PRO A 165 18.82 11.58 -9.24
N ASP A 166 19.11 11.20 -8.00
CA ASP A 166 19.42 9.81 -7.65
C ASP A 166 18.14 8.96 -7.59
N ARG A 167 17.87 8.23 -8.67
CA ARG A 167 16.73 7.30 -8.79
C ARG A 167 16.79 6.11 -7.83
N SER A 168 17.91 5.88 -7.16
CA SER A 168 18.06 4.80 -6.18
C SER A 168 17.89 5.24 -4.72
N TYR A 169 17.69 6.54 -4.48
CA TYR A 169 17.36 7.06 -3.15
C TYR A 169 16.05 6.43 -2.65
N ARG A 170 16.06 5.84 -1.44
CA ARG A 170 14.97 4.96 -0.98
C ARG A 170 13.67 5.68 -0.62
N PHE A 171 13.74 6.93 -0.16
CA PHE A 171 12.57 7.68 0.35
C PHE A 171 12.01 8.63 -0.71
N GLN A 172 11.64 8.07 -1.85
CA GLN A 172 10.93 8.77 -2.93
C GLN A 172 9.86 7.85 -3.53
N ASP A 173 8.98 8.44 -4.34
CA ASP A 173 7.78 7.78 -4.87
C ASP A 173 8.06 6.67 -5.89
N VAL A 174 9.18 6.74 -6.60
CA VAL A 174 9.62 5.73 -7.58
C VAL A 174 11.11 5.50 -7.42
N ILE A 175 11.53 4.24 -7.27
CA ILE A 175 12.95 3.91 -7.09
C ILE A 175 13.44 2.82 -8.03
N TYR A 176 14.74 2.86 -8.30
CA TYR A 176 15.48 1.69 -8.77
C TYR A 176 15.86 0.85 -7.56
N SER A 177 15.10 -0.23 -7.35
CA SER A 177 15.36 -1.16 -6.26
C SER A 177 16.65 -1.92 -6.55
N ARG A 178 17.75 -1.56 -5.86
CA ARG A 178 19.07 -2.18 -6.08
C ARG A 178 19.07 -3.69 -5.78
N ARG A 179 18.36 -4.09 -4.72
CA ARG A 179 18.27 -5.49 -4.27
C ARG A 179 17.55 -6.38 -5.27
N LEU A 180 16.44 -5.90 -5.83
CA LEU A 180 15.57 -6.69 -6.71
C LEU A 180 15.83 -6.43 -8.19
N GLY A 181 16.61 -5.40 -8.54
CA GLY A 181 16.82 -4.99 -9.92
C GLY A 181 15.59 -4.37 -10.58
N THR A 182 14.51 -4.12 -9.84
CA THR A 182 13.22 -3.64 -10.37
C THR A 182 13.10 -2.12 -10.38
N LEU A 183 12.14 -1.62 -11.15
CA LEU A 183 11.54 -0.30 -10.97
C LEU A 183 10.39 -0.46 -9.95
N GLU A 184 10.44 0.27 -8.85
CA GLU A 184 9.51 0.10 -7.73
C GLU A 184 8.70 1.40 -7.55
N VAL A 185 7.39 1.31 -7.75
CA VAL A 185 6.42 2.40 -7.62
C VAL A 185 5.79 2.32 -6.22
N ARG A 186 6.07 3.31 -5.38
CA ARG A 186 5.81 3.31 -3.92
C ARG A 186 4.72 4.28 -3.49
N VAL A 187 4.36 5.23 -4.34
CA VAL A 187 3.34 6.26 -4.07
C VAL A 187 1.93 5.72 -3.79
N PRO A 188 1.46 4.59 -4.39
CA PRO A 188 0.08 4.14 -4.19
C PRO A 188 -0.22 3.83 -2.72
N ASP A 189 -1.37 4.28 -2.24
CA ASP A 189 -1.89 3.86 -0.93
C ASP A 189 -2.45 2.43 -1.04
N PRO A 190 -2.40 1.63 0.04
CA PRO A 190 -3.17 0.39 0.10
C PRO A 190 -4.66 0.70 0.04
N VAL A 191 -5.43 -0.22 -0.53
CA VAL A 191 -6.87 -0.05 -0.78
C VAL A 191 -7.57 -1.41 -0.76
N TRP A 192 -8.81 -1.47 -0.24
CA TRP A 192 -9.57 -2.73 -0.23
C TRP A 192 -9.99 -3.20 -1.63
N ASP A 193 -10.22 -2.27 -2.55
CA ASP A 193 -10.71 -2.51 -3.90
C ASP A 193 -9.62 -3.11 -4.81
N LEU A 194 -9.72 -4.41 -5.08
CA LEU A 194 -8.80 -5.12 -5.98
C LEU A 194 -8.93 -4.69 -7.44
N GLU A 195 -10.08 -4.16 -7.88
CA GLU A 195 -10.25 -3.73 -9.26
C GLU A 195 -9.47 -2.45 -9.54
N ARG A 196 -9.42 -1.53 -8.57
CA ARG A 196 -8.52 -0.36 -8.63
C ARG A 196 -7.04 -0.77 -8.69
N VAL A 197 -6.64 -1.79 -7.93
CA VAL A 197 -5.28 -2.35 -8.01
C VAL A 197 -5.03 -2.97 -9.39
N ARG A 198 -6.00 -3.68 -9.96
CA ARG A 198 -5.91 -4.22 -11.33
C ARG A 198 -5.67 -3.12 -12.36
N TRP A 199 -6.45 -2.04 -12.31
CA TRP A 199 -6.26 -0.89 -13.20
C TRP A 199 -4.90 -0.24 -13.02
N LEU A 200 -4.44 -0.04 -11.77
CA LEU A 200 -3.12 0.49 -11.49
C LEU A 200 -2.02 -0.36 -12.16
N VAL A 201 -2.05 -1.69 -11.96
CA VAL A 201 -1.05 -2.59 -12.54
C VAL A 201 -1.11 -2.56 -14.07
N ARG A 202 -2.30 -2.61 -14.67
CA ARG A 202 -2.47 -2.56 -16.13
C ARG A 202 -1.94 -1.25 -16.72
N CYS A 203 -2.24 -0.10 -16.09
CA CYS A 203 -1.70 1.20 -16.50
C CYS A 203 -0.17 1.22 -16.41
N LEU A 204 0.40 0.76 -15.29
CA LEU A 204 1.86 0.73 -15.11
C LEU A 204 2.53 -0.14 -16.17
N VAL A 205 1.98 -1.31 -16.49
CA VAL A 205 2.51 -2.18 -17.55
C VAL A 205 2.39 -1.51 -18.92
N ALA A 206 1.23 -0.97 -19.26
CA ALA A 206 1.00 -0.34 -20.57
C ALA A 206 1.95 0.85 -20.79
N VAL A 207 2.09 1.71 -19.78
CA VAL A 207 2.96 2.89 -19.82
C VAL A 207 4.46 2.52 -19.83
N ALA A 208 4.85 1.53 -19.02
CA ALA A 208 6.25 1.10 -18.94
C ALA A 208 6.74 0.37 -20.20
N THR A 209 5.82 -0.18 -20.99
CA THR A 209 6.14 -0.93 -22.22
C THR A 209 6.01 -0.12 -23.49
N LEU A 210 5.62 1.16 -23.41
CA LEU A 210 5.63 2.06 -24.56
C LEU A 210 7.02 2.14 -25.20
N GLU A 211 7.03 2.08 -26.53
CA GLU A 211 8.26 2.23 -27.32
C GLU A 211 8.68 3.69 -27.49
N ARG A 212 7.74 4.64 -27.27
CA ARG A 212 7.99 6.08 -27.30
C ARG A 212 8.35 6.64 -25.92
N ASP A 213 9.20 7.66 -25.92
CA ASP A 213 9.45 8.50 -24.76
C ASP A 213 8.30 9.50 -24.56
N LEU A 214 7.86 9.65 -23.32
CA LEU A 214 6.95 10.71 -22.89
C LEU A 214 7.74 11.85 -22.22
N PRO A 215 7.15 13.06 -22.14
CA PRO A 215 7.76 14.16 -21.42
C PRO A 215 8.10 13.77 -19.98
N PHE A 216 9.28 14.18 -19.53
CA PHE A 216 9.71 13.97 -18.15
C PHE A 216 10.30 15.27 -17.60
N ASP A 217 9.65 15.80 -16.58
CA ASP A 217 10.14 16.92 -15.80
C ASP A 217 9.99 16.58 -14.31
N LEU A 218 11.13 16.50 -13.62
CA LEU A 218 11.22 16.15 -12.22
C LEU A 218 10.57 17.21 -11.32
N HIS A 219 10.72 18.50 -11.67
CA HIS A 219 10.14 19.60 -10.90
C HIS A 219 8.63 19.65 -11.09
N LEU A 220 8.16 19.51 -12.32
CA LEU A 220 6.73 19.41 -12.62
C LEU A 220 6.10 18.23 -11.87
N TYR A 221 6.70 17.04 -11.92
CA TYR A 221 6.19 15.89 -11.16
C TYR A 221 6.09 16.20 -9.66
N ASN A 222 7.14 16.78 -9.07
CA ASN A 222 7.19 17.06 -7.64
C ASN A 222 6.15 18.10 -7.18
N GLU A 223 5.75 19.02 -8.06
CA GLU A 223 4.62 19.91 -7.83
C GLU A 223 3.29 19.17 -7.99
N GLN A 224 3.11 18.48 -9.12
CA GLN A 224 1.84 17.85 -9.49
C GLN A 224 1.45 16.69 -8.59
N ARG A 225 2.40 15.95 -8.00
CA ARG A 225 2.12 14.93 -6.98
C ARG A 225 1.38 15.50 -5.77
N ILE A 226 1.72 16.74 -5.36
CA ILE A 226 1.12 17.40 -4.19
C ILE A 226 -0.28 17.87 -4.55
N LEU A 227 -0.43 18.50 -5.73
CA LEU A 227 -1.71 18.96 -6.22
C LEU A 227 -2.69 17.80 -6.44
N ALA A 228 -2.25 16.70 -7.02
CA ALA A 228 -3.08 15.50 -7.18
C ALA A 228 -3.45 14.88 -5.81
N ALA A 229 -2.50 14.74 -4.89
CA ALA A 229 -2.77 14.18 -3.57
C ALA A 229 -3.69 15.07 -2.71
N ARG A 230 -3.70 16.38 -2.93
CA ARG A 230 -4.57 17.33 -2.22
C ARG A 230 -5.94 17.45 -2.90
N ASP A 231 -5.94 17.78 -4.18
CA ASP A 231 -7.11 18.24 -4.92
C ASP A 231 -7.80 17.13 -5.72
N GLY A 232 -7.12 16.00 -5.96
CA GLY A 232 -7.64 14.90 -6.76
C GLY A 232 -7.57 15.16 -8.26
N HIS A 233 -8.66 14.80 -8.98
CA HIS A 233 -8.74 14.90 -10.43
C HIS A 233 -8.92 16.34 -10.93
N ASN A 234 -7.80 17.08 -10.94
CA ASN A 234 -7.68 18.47 -11.32
C ASN A 234 -7.41 18.66 -12.83
N ALA A 235 -7.15 19.89 -13.27
CA ALA A 235 -6.93 20.20 -14.68
C ALA A 235 -5.76 19.41 -15.29
N HIS A 236 -4.63 19.34 -14.59
CA HIS A 236 -3.44 18.61 -15.06
C HIS A 236 -3.69 17.11 -15.15
N THR A 237 -4.32 16.50 -14.14
CA THR A 237 -4.63 15.06 -14.19
C THR A 237 -5.71 14.74 -15.23
N ARG A 238 -6.62 15.67 -15.56
CA ARG A 238 -7.55 15.52 -16.68
C ARG A 238 -6.84 15.51 -18.03
N ASP A 239 -5.81 16.33 -18.21
CA ASP A 239 -4.99 16.30 -19.43
C ASP A 239 -4.24 14.97 -19.53
N LEU A 240 -3.60 14.52 -18.43
CA LEU A 240 -2.99 13.19 -18.35
C LEU A 240 -3.99 12.07 -18.62
N TYR A 241 -5.25 12.20 -18.21
CA TYR A 241 -6.27 11.19 -18.46
C TYR A 241 -6.60 11.08 -19.95
N ARG A 242 -6.73 12.21 -20.66
CA ARG A 242 -6.95 12.19 -22.11
C ARG A 242 -5.82 11.48 -22.82
N GLU A 243 -4.57 11.73 -22.44
CA GLU A 243 -3.41 11.02 -22.97
C GLU A 243 -3.41 9.53 -22.59
N LEU A 244 -3.74 9.18 -21.34
CA LEU A 244 -3.76 7.80 -20.88
C LEU A 244 -4.82 6.97 -21.62
N ARG A 245 -5.99 7.56 -21.89
CA ARG A 245 -7.09 6.89 -22.60
C ARG A 245 -6.70 6.45 -24.01
N GLU A 246 -5.78 7.16 -24.66
CA GLU A 246 -5.23 6.75 -25.97
C GLU A 246 -4.36 5.48 -25.88
N ILE A 247 -3.85 5.16 -24.68
CA ILE A 247 -2.99 3.99 -24.43
C ILE A 247 -3.81 2.83 -23.87
N LEU A 248 -4.70 3.11 -22.92
CA LEU A 248 -5.53 2.12 -22.24
C LEU A 248 -6.86 2.76 -21.85
N ASP A 249 -7.98 2.13 -22.22
CA ASP A 249 -9.31 2.63 -21.90
C ASP A 249 -9.68 2.36 -20.43
N VAL A 250 -9.31 3.30 -19.56
CA VAL A 250 -9.60 3.28 -18.13
C VAL A 250 -10.86 4.12 -17.85
N PRO A 251 -11.81 3.65 -17.02
CA PRO A 251 -12.96 4.45 -16.62
C PRO A 251 -12.53 5.74 -15.88
N GLU A 252 -12.98 6.91 -16.35
CA GLU A 252 -12.58 8.21 -15.77
C GLU A 252 -13.08 8.35 -14.33
N GLU A 253 -14.23 7.73 -14.03
CA GLU A 253 -14.93 7.81 -12.75
C GLU A 253 -14.06 7.31 -11.59
N LEU A 254 -13.12 6.40 -11.87
CA LEU A 254 -12.15 5.90 -10.89
C LEU A 254 -11.19 7.00 -10.39
N PHE A 255 -10.94 8.02 -11.20
CA PHE A 255 -10.11 9.17 -10.84
C PHE A 255 -10.95 10.29 -10.20
N GLU A 256 -12.20 10.46 -10.65
CA GLU A 256 -13.11 11.49 -10.12
C GLU A 256 -13.53 11.20 -8.68
N ARG A 257 -13.87 9.94 -8.40
CA ARG A 257 -14.19 9.47 -7.05
C ARG A 257 -13.15 8.46 -6.61
N THR A 258 -12.33 8.81 -5.65
CA THR A 258 -11.27 7.93 -5.14
C THR A 258 -11.74 7.18 -3.88
N PRO A 259 -11.05 6.11 -3.45
CA PRO A 259 -11.35 5.40 -2.21
C PRO A 259 -11.39 6.33 -0.99
N SER A 260 -10.52 7.36 -0.98
CA SER A 260 -10.53 8.41 0.03
C SER A 260 -11.84 9.18 0.13
N ASP A 261 -12.57 9.40 -0.96
CA ASP A 261 -13.88 10.05 -0.91
C ASP A 261 -14.89 9.17 -0.16
N GLU A 262 -14.94 7.88 -0.52
CA GLU A 262 -15.83 6.89 0.09
C GLU A 262 -15.57 6.74 1.59
N ILE A 263 -14.31 6.55 1.98
CA ILE A 263 -13.92 6.44 3.39
C ILE A 263 -14.23 7.72 4.16
N TRP A 264 -13.97 8.89 3.58
CA TRP A 264 -14.25 10.16 4.24
C TRP A 264 -15.74 10.37 4.48
N GLU A 265 -16.59 10.05 3.49
CA GLU A 265 -18.04 10.12 3.65
C GLU A 265 -18.54 9.23 4.80
N ILE A 266 -18.02 8.00 4.91
CA ILE A 266 -18.38 7.10 6.01
C ILE A 266 -17.87 7.64 7.34
N TYR A 267 -16.64 8.14 7.39
CA TYR A 267 -16.07 8.76 8.58
C TYR A 267 -16.91 9.92 9.09
N GLN A 268 -17.33 10.83 8.20
CA GLN A 268 -18.17 11.97 8.59
C GLN A 268 -19.53 11.55 9.15
N ARG A 269 -20.11 10.48 8.62
CA ARG A 269 -21.42 9.99 9.05
C ARG A 269 -21.36 9.16 10.32
N GLN A 270 -20.31 8.35 10.50
CA GLN A 270 -20.30 7.23 11.46
C GLN A 270 -19.01 7.09 12.28
N GLY A 271 -18.01 7.95 12.05
CA GLY A 271 -16.72 7.93 12.75
C GLY A 271 -15.71 6.90 12.23
N ALA A 272 -14.51 6.91 12.81
CA ALA A 272 -13.35 6.17 12.29
C ALA A 272 -13.55 4.65 12.28
N VAL A 273 -14.11 4.09 13.36
CA VAL A 273 -14.28 2.64 13.47
C VAL A 273 -15.24 2.10 12.39
N ALA A 274 -16.29 2.85 12.03
CA ALA A 274 -17.20 2.44 10.96
C ALA A 274 -16.52 2.47 9.59
N ALA A 275 -15.73 3.50 9.31
CA ALA A 275 -14.93 3.58 8.08
C ALA A 275 -13.92 2.43 7.98
N TYR A 276 -13.25 2.10 9.09
CA TYR A 276 -12.31 0.97 9.16
C TYR A 276 -12.99 -0.38 8.97
N ARG A 277 -14.21 -0.56 9.49
CA ARG A 277 -15.01 -1.77 9.24
C ARG A 277 -15.39 -1.92 7.77
N GLU A 278 -15.72 -0.83 7.08
CA GLU A 278 -16.02 -0.90 5.65
C GLU A 278 -14.78 -1.31 4.84
N ALA A 279 -13.63 -0.71 5.15
CA ALA A 279 -12.37 -1.07 4.52
C ALA A 279 -12.01 -2.55 4.78
N ASP A 280 -12.20 -3.03 6.01
CA ASP A 280 -11.99 -4.44 6.38
C ASP A 280 -12.94 -5.38 5.63
N ARG A 281 -14.24 -5.04 5.54
CA ARG A 281 -15.24 -5.82 4.80
C ARG A 281 -14.84 -5.94 3.32
N GLY A 282 -14.46 -4.83 2.70
CA GLY A 282 -13.97 -4.83 1.32
C GLY A 282 -12.71 -5.70 1.15
N TYR A 283 -11.78 -5.62 2.11
CA TYR A 283 -10.51 -6.35 2.07
C TYR A 283 -10.70 -7.86 2.19
N ARG A 284 -11.64 -8.28 3.04
CA ARG A 284 -12.02 -9.69 3.25
C ARG A 284 -12.89 -10.24 2.11
N GLY A 285 -13.45 -9.38 1.26
CA GLY A 285 -14.37 -9.72 0.18
C GLY A 285 -15.83 -9.73 0.67
N LEU A 286 -16.74 -9.26 -0.20
CA LEU A 286 -18.18 -9.12 0.10
C LEU A 286 -18.87 -10.47 0.39
N ASP A 287 -18.36 -11.58 -0.16
CA ASP A 287 -18.88 -12.94 0.08
C ASP A 287 -18.50 -13.49 1.47
N SER A 288 -17.56 -12.85 2.16
CA SER A 288 -17.20 -13.16 3.55
C SER A 288 -18.22 -12.60 4.54
N ALA A 289 -19.45 -12.31 4.08
CA ALA A 289 -20.62 -11.89 4.84
C ALA A 289 -21.15 -12.97 5.81
N GLU A 290 -20.28 -13.86 6.31
CA GLU A 290 -20.51 -14.35 7.64
C GLU A 290 -20.23 -13.18 8.59
N GLU A 291 -21.31 -12.48 8.98
CA GLU A 291 -21.43 -11.87 10.30
C GLU A 291 -21.24 -12.96 11.36
N GLY A 292 -20.01 -13.47 11.45
CA GLY A 292 -19.58 -14.44 12.41
C GLY A 292 -19.26 -13.70 13.68
N ASP A 293 -20.28 -13.48 14.50
CA ASP A 293 -20.20 -13.13 15.92
C ASP A 293 -19.47 -14.22 16.76
N VAL A 294 -18.67 -15.07 16.12
CA VAL A 294 -17.67 -15.92 16.77
C VAL A 294 -16.36 -15.15 16.76
N ARG A 295 -16.32 -14.06 17.54
CA ARG A 295 -15.04 -13.55 18.05
C ARG A 295 -14.39 -14.71 18.81
N ARG A 296 -13.51 -15.46 18.16
CA ARG A 296 -12.57 -16.36 18.85
C ARG A 296 -12.03 -15.55 20.01
N ARG A 297 -12.12 -16.07 21.24
CA ARG A 297 -11.60 -15.37 22.43
C ARG A 297 -10.12 -15.09 22.17
N ALA A 298 -9.84 -13.87 21.72
CA ALA A 298 -8.49 -13.48 21.40
C ALA A 298 -7.67 -13.58 22.68
N PRO A 299 -6.47 -14.18 22.64
CA PRO A 299 -5.64 -14.29 23.83
C PRO A 299 -5.38 -12.90 24.43
N ALA A 300 -5.14 -12.85 25.74
CA ALA A 300 -4.80 -11.61 26.42
C ALA A 300 -3.66 -10.89 25.66
N LEU A 301 -3.75 -9.56 25.53
CA LEU A 301 -2.84 -8.78 24.68
C LEU A 301 -1.36 -9.04 24.98
N ALA A 302 -0.99 -9.11 26.26
CA ALA A 302 0.39 -9.39 26.67
C ALA A 302 0.88 -10.77 26.19
N PHE A 303 0.05 -11.79 26.32
CA PHE A 303 0.36 -13.13 25.81
C PHE A 303 0.47 -13.12 24.29
N ALA A 304 -0.48 -12.47 23.59
CA ALA A 304 -0.45 -12.39 22.14
C ALA A 304 0.81 -11.65 21.64
N ALA A 305 1.18 -10.54 22.28
CA ALA A 305 2.40 -9.80 21.96
C ALA A 305 3.66 -10.66 22.16
N LEU A 306 3.78 -11.38 23.29
CA LEU A 306 4.92 -12.26 23.56
C LEU A 306 4.97 -13.44 22.59
N ALA A 307 3.85 -14.14 22.42
CA ALA A 307 3.75 -15.28 21.50
C ALA A 307 4.00 -14.85 20.05
N GLY A 308 3.52 -13.68 19.66
CA GLY A 308 3.79 -13.07 18.36
C GLY A 308 5.26 -12.74 18.16
N PHE A 309 5.89 -12.09 19.15
CA PHE A 309 7.32 -11.78 19.09
C PHE A 309 8.17 -13.04 18.96
N VAL A 310 7.95 -14.02 19.83
CA VAL A 310 8.68 -15.30 19.82
C VAL A 310 8.39 -16.07 18.52
N GLY A 311 7.14 -16.18 18.11
CA GLY A 311 6.73 -16.96 16.95
C GLY A 311 7.13 -16.34 15.60
N TYR A 312 7.36 -15.02 15.55
CA TYR A 312 7.66 -14.32 14.30
C TYR A 312 9.13 -13.89 14.18
N PHE A 313 9.71 -13.28 15.21
CA PHE A 313 11.08 -12.76 15.13
C PHE A 313 12.13 -13.84 15.38
N LEU A 314 11.93 -14.73 16.35
CA LEU A 314 12.91 -15.76 16.70
C LEU A 314 13.28 -16.65 15.49
N PRO A 315 12.33 -17.17 14.68
CA PRO A 315 12.67 -17.97 13.51
C PRO A 315 13.40 -17.15 12.42
N ARG A 316 13.19 -15.83 12.37
CA ARG A 316 13.73 -14.92 11.35
C ARG A 316 15.05 -14.26 11.74
N LEU A 317 15.54 -14.45 12.97
CA LEU A 317 16.82 -13.91 13.41
C LEU A 317 17.98 -14.19 12.45
N PRO A 318 18.15 -15.41 11.88
CA PRO A 318 19.22 -15.66 10.91
C PRO A 318 19.12 -14.78 9.66
N TYR A 319 17.91 -14.59 9.15
CA TYR A 319 17.64 -13.72 8.01
C TYR A 319 17.90 -12.25 8.31
N TYR A 320 17.47 -11.76 9.48
CA TYR A 320 17.73 -10.37 9.87
C TYR A 320 19.22 -10.11 10.08
N ALA A 321 19.96 -11.06 10.67
CA ALA A 321 21.41 -10.98 10.80
C ALA A 321 22.11 -10.93 9.43
N TRP A 322 21.71 -11.79 8.49
CA TRP A 322 22.23 -11.78 7.13
C TRP A 322 21.92 -10.46 6.39
N LYS A 323 20.68 -9.97 6.48
CA LYS A 323 20.25 -8.73 5.84
C LYS A 323 21.04 -7.52 6.36
N GLY A 324 21.28 -7.45 7.67
CA GLY A 324 22.08 -6.37 8.27
C GLY A 324 23.57 -6.39 7.93
N LEU A 325 24.09 -7.47 7.33
CA LEU A 325 25.47 -7.54 6.83
C LEU A 325 25.61 -7.10 5.37
N ILE A 326 24.51 -7.05 4.62
CA ILE A 326 24.50 -6.76 3.17
C ILE A 326 23.95 -5.36 2.86
N GLU A 327 23.07 -4.81 3.71
CA GLU A 327 22.62 -3.41 3.64
C GLU A 327 23.68 -2.42 4.12
#